data_AF-S3AJW3-F1
#
_entry.id   AF-S3AJW3-F1
#
_cell.length_a   1.000
_cell.length_b   1.000
_cell.length_c   1.000
_cell.angle_alpha   90.00
_cell.angle_beta   90.00
_cell.angle_gamma   90.00
#
_symmetry.space_group_name_H-M   'P 1'
#
loop_
_entity.id
_entity.type
_entity.pdbx_description
1 polymer ?
#
loop_
_entity_poly.entity_id
_entity_poly.type
_entity_poly.pdbx_seq_one_letter_code
_entity_poly.pdbx_strand_id
1 'polypeptide(L)'
;MLLSFGDLAESDELGEGTPVLPALAASGGPAGPAAHLLLAYGLGARRAEEQLFAVDALLALAAGGQLDAARLGQGIAELTGLHRLKLRRIAAALREVVQAGAYATVWAVLSAALPPLLRGTAPHGLSALLSLAAECAQRSGTHEGIPEIDEPAARPGSSQLVKQARRIKSATAAGRRGGAG
;
A
#
# COMPACT_ATOMS: atom_id res chain seq x y z
N MET A 1 -15.84 20.07 -13.77
CA MET A 1 -14.62 19.23 -13.86
C MET A 1 -14.47 18.31 -12.64
N LEU A 2 -14.59 18.78 -11.39
CA LEU A 2 -14.54 17.90 -10.20
C LEU A 2 -15.73 16.93 -10.05
N LEU A 3 -16.93 17.33 -10.51
CA LEU A 3 -18.12 16.46 -10.47
C LEU A 3 -18.03 15.24 -11.43
N SER A 4 -17.12 15.25 -12.39
CA SER A 4 -16.89 14.12 -13.31
C SER A 4 -16.05 12.99 -12.69
N PHE A 5 -15.31 13.25 -11.61
CA PHE A 5 -14.39 12.26 -11.04
C PHE A 5 -15.05 11.34 -10.01
N GLY A 6 -16.06 11.84 -9.29
CA GLY A 6 -16.86 11.02 -8.39
C GLY A 6 -17.62 9.93 -9.14
N ASP A 7 -18.24 10.31 -10.27
CA ASP A 7 -18.91 9.36 -11.17
C ASP A 7 -17.94 8.35 -11.78
N LEU A 8 -16.75 8.74 -12.26
CA LEU A 8 -15.78 7.77 -12.80
C LEU A 8 -15.25 6.76 -11.74
N ALA A 9 -15.10 7.20 -10.49
CA ALA A 9 -14.71 6.33 -9.38
C ALA A 9 -15.85 5.39 -8.93
N GLU A 10 -17.10 5.77 -9.18
CA GLU A 10 -18.29 4.96 -8.91
C GLU A 10 -18.63 4.02 -10.09
N SER A 11 -18.30 4.42 -11.33
CA SER A 11 -18.55 3.69 -12.57
C SER A 11 -17.45 2.67 -12.95
N ASP A 12 -16.34 2.58 -12.22
CA ASP A 12 -15.18 1.72 -12.57
C ASP A 12 -14.58 2.10 -13.95
N GLU A 13 -14.74 3.36 -14.38
CA GLU A 13 -14.33 3.91 -15.69
C GLU A 13 -13.07 4.79 -15.59
N LEU A 14 -12.30 4.69 -14.51
CA LEU A 14 -11.03 5.42 -14.33
C LEU A 14 -9.98 4.96 -15.37
N GLY A 15 -10.09 5.49 -16.59
CA GLY A 15 -9.22 5.15 -17.72
C GLY A 15 -9.80 5.44 -19.11
N GLU A 16 -11.11 5.68 -19.25
CA GLU A 16 -11.78 5.67 -20.57
C GLU A 16 -11.63 6.94 -21.43
N GLY A 17 -10.65 7.80 -21.18
CA GLY A 17 -10.44 8.98 -22.04
C GLY A 17 -9.11 9.69 -21.92
N THR A 18 -8.37 9.46 -20.85
CA THR A 18 -7.00 9.97 -20.65
C THR A 18 -6.33 9.16 -19.55
N PRO A 19 -5.07 8.71 -19.69
CA PRO A 19 -4.33 8.10 -18.59
C PRO A 19 -3.99 9.18 -17.55
N VAL A 20 -4.96 9.48 -16.68
CA VAL A 20 -4.87 10.55 -15.68
C VAL A 20 -3.72 10.33 -14.71
N LEU A 21 -3.44 9.09 -14.32
CA LEU A 21 -2.38 8.76 -13.38
C LEU A 21 -0.97 9.04 -13.94
N PRO A 22 -0.61 8.57 -15.15
CA PRO A 22 0.63 9.00 -15.81
C PRO A 22 0.75 10.52 -15.99
N ALA A 23 -0.34 11.19 -16.40
CA ALA A 23 -0.32 12.65 -16.58
C ALA A 23 -0.11 13.41 -15.26
N LEU A 24 -0.70 12.93 -14.16
CA LEU A 24 -0.48 13.50 -12.82
C LEU A 24 0.96 13.29 -12.35
N ALA A 25 1.53 12.09 -12.56
CA ALA A 25 2.93 11.82 -12.21
C ALA A 25 3.92 12.71 -12.98
N ALA A 26 3.62 13.03 -14.25
CA ALA A 26 4.45 13.89 -15.08
C ALA A 26 4.36 15.40 -14.73
N SER A 27 3.43 15.82 -13.87
CA SER A 27 3.15 17.24 -13.57
C SER A 27 4.24 17.95 -12.73
N GLY A 28 5.23 17.21 -12.21
CA GLY A 28 6.43 17.78 -11.58
C GLY A 28 6.27 18.30 -10.15
N GLY A 29 5.05 18.39 -9.61
CA GLY A 29 4.78 18.76 -8.20
C GLY A 29 4.62 17.56 -7.26
N PRO A 30 4.75 17.74 -5.93
CA PRO A 30 4.36 16.73 -4.96
C PRO A 30 2.91 16.26 -5.21
N ALA A 31 2.68 14.96 -5.12
CA ALA A 31 1.34 14.43 -5.31
C ALA A 31 0.40 14.96 -4.22
N GLY A 32 -0.65 15.68 -4.61
CA GLY A 32 -1.66 16.18 -3.67
C GLY A 32 -2.53 15.05 -3.09
N PRO A 33 -3.42 15.36 -2.12
CA PRO A 33 -4.34 14.39 -1.54
C PRO A 33 -5.22 13.67 -2.59
N ALA A 34 -5.67 14.40 -3.62
CA ALA A 34 -6.47 13.83 -4.70
C ALA A 34 -5.68 12.82 -5.56
N ALA A 35 -4.39 13.07 -5.81
CA ALA A 35 -3.53 12.16 -6.56
C ALA A 35 -3.34 10.83 -5.82
N HIS A 36 -3.12 10.87 -4.50
CA HIS A 36 -3.02 9.66 -3.68
C HIS A 36 -4.31 8.84 -3.62
N LEU A 37 -5.47 9.50 -3.63
CA LEU A 37 -6.77 8.81 -3.72
C LEU A 37 -6.95 8.13 -5.08
N LEU A 38 -6.69 8.85 -6.17
CA LEU A 38 -6.75 8.27 -7.53
C LEU A 38 -5.78 7.09 -7.66
N LEU A 39 -4.58 7.21 -7.09
CA LEU A 39 -3.60 6.14 -7.06
C LEU A 39 -4.11 4.92 -6.29
N ALA A 40 -4.74 5.11 -5.12
CA ALA A 40 -5.34 4.02 -4.36
C ALA A 40 -6.45 3.29 -5.13
N TYR A 41 -7.32 4.04 -5.83
CA TYR A 41 -8.34 3.46 -6.70
C TYR A 41 -7.72 2.68 -7.87
N GLY A 42 -6.73 3.26 -8.56
CA GLY A 42 -6.02 2.61 -9.65
C GLY A 42 -5.33 1.31 -9.23
N LEU A 43 -4.66 1.27 -8.08
CA LEU A 43 -4.05 0.05 -7.54
C LEU A 43 -5.10 -1.03 -7.22
N GLY A 44 -6.33 -0.62 -6.87
CA GLY A 44 -7.46 -1.52 -6.61
C GLY A 44 -8.31 -1.85 -7.84
N ALA A 45 -7.95 -1.31 -9.01
CA ALA A 45 -8.71 -1.45 -10.23
C ALA A 45 -8.91 -2.91 -10.61
N ARG A 46 -10.07 -3.20 -11.21
CA ARG A 46 -10.40 -4.55 -11.70
C ARG A 46 -9.64 -4.87 -12.98
N ARG A 47 -9.43 -3.87 -13.84
CA ARG A 47 -8.76 -4.01 -15.13
C ARG A 47 -7.25 -4.00 -14.92
N ALA A 48 -6.58 -5.00 -15.46
CA ALA A 48 -5.13 -5.15 -15.31
C ALA A 48 -4.37 -3.96 -15.90
N GLU A 49 -4.86 -3.39 -16.99
CA GLU A 49 -4.28 -2.22 -17.65
C GLU A 49 -4.33 -0.96 -16.76
N GLU A 50 -5.48 -0.68 -16.14
CA GLU A 50 -5.63 0.45 -15.20
C GLU A 50 -4.77 0.26 -13.96
N GLN A 51 -4.69 -0.98 -13.47
CA GLN A 51 -3.81 -1.34 -12.35
C GLN A 51 -2.33 -1.13 -12.72
N LEU A 52 -1.92 -1.45 -13.94
CA LEU A 52 -0.55 -1.24 -14.42
C LEU A 52 -0.22 0.26 -14.51
N PHE A 53 -1.11 1.09 -15.04
CA PHE A 53 -0.91 2.55 -15.04
C PHE A 53 -0.74 3.13 -13.63
N ALA A 54 -1.45 2.57 -12.64
CA ALA A 54 -1.29 2.96 -11.25
C ALA A 54 0.05 2.51 -10.65
N VAL A 55 0.52 1.31 -11.00
CA VAL A 55 1.84 0.82 -10.61
C VAL A 55 2.95 1.72 -11.19
N ASP A 56 2.87 2.05 -12.47
CA ASP A 56 3.84 2.92 -13.14
C ASP A 56 3.84 4.33 -12.53
N ALA A 57 2.65 4.90 -12.27
CA ALA A 57 2.53 6.20 -11.62
C ALA A 57 3.10 6.19 -10.19
N LEU A 58 2.87 5.12 -9.42
CA LEU A 58 3.44 4.96 -8.08
C LEU A 58 4.97 4.94 -8.16
N LEU A 59 5.54 4.15 -9.07
CA LEU A 59 6.99 4.04 -9.25
C LEU A 59 7.60 5.39 -9.67
N ALA A 60 6.96 6.11 -10.59
CA ALA A 60 7.40 7.43 -11.03
C ALA A 60 7.40 8.45 -9.89
N LEU A 61 6.30 8.54 -9.13
CA LEU A 61 6.19 9.44 -7.97
C LEU A 61 7.19 9.09 -6.87
N ALA A 62 7.43 7.80 -6.63
CA ALA A 62 8.42 7.35 -5.67
C ALA A 62 9.85 7.72 -6.10
N ALA A 63 10.20 7.49 -7.37
CA ALA A 63 11.50 7.86 -7.92
C ALA A 63 11.75 9.37 -7.90
N GLY A 64 10.69 10.18 -8.10
CA GLY A 64 10.74 11.64 -8.02
C GLY A 64 10.73 12.20 -6.59
N GLY A 65 10.58 11.38 -5.55
CA GLY A 65 10.41 11.85 -4.17
C GLY A 65 9.10 12.63 -3.94
N GLN A 66 8.11 12.43 -4.81
CA GLN A 66 6.82 13.14 -4.82
C GLN A 66 5.70 12.34 -4.15
N LEU A 67 5.96 11.08 -3.80
CA LEU A 67 5.01 10.18 -3.15
C LEU A 67 5.01 10.36 -1.63
N ASP A 68 3.84 10.70 -1.08
CA ASP A 68 3.56 10.51 0.35
C ASP A 68 3.01 9.10 0.56
N ALA A 69 3.92 8.17 0.83
CA ALA A 69 3.60 6.77 1.05
C ALA A 69 2.67 6.57 2.26
N ALA A 70 2.80 7.39 3.30
CA ALA A 70 1.96 7.30 4.48
C ALA A 70 0.51 7.70 4.16
N ARG A 71 0.32 8.79 3.39
CA ARG A 71 -0.99 9.22 2.93
C ARG A 71 -1.65 8.19 2.03
N LEU A 72 -0.90 7.57 1.11
CA LEU A 72 -1.42 6.47 0.29
C LEU A 72 -1.88 5.29 1.15
N GLY A 73 -1.06 4.87 2.12
CA GLY A 73 -1.38 3.76 3.02
C GLY A 73 -2.65 3.99 3.84
N GLN A 74 -2.80 5.20 4.39
CA GLN A 74 -4.02 5.61 5.11
C GLN A 74 -5.26 5.55 4.20
N GLY A 75 -5.16 6.09 2.99
CA GLY A 75 -6.26 6.05 2.01
C GLY A 75 -6.66 4.62 1.62
N ILE A 76 -5.70 3.71 1.45
CA ILE A 76 -5.97 2.29 1.17
C ILE A 76 -6.76 1.67 2.32
N ALA A 77 -6.38 1.93 3.57
CA ALA A 77 -7.08 1.39 4.73
C ALA A 77 -8.50 1.95 4.86
N GLU A 78 -8.66 3.27 4.69
CA GLU A 78 -9.96 3.94 4.72
C GLU A 78 -10.90 3.38 3.65
N LEU A 79 -10.47 3.34 2.40
CA LEU A 79 -11.27 2.83 1.29
C LEU A 79 -11.57 1.32 1.41
N THR A 80 -10.70 0.55 2.07
CA THR A 80 -10.98 -0.85 2.41
C THR A 80 -12.10 -0.95 3.46
N GLY A 81 -12.05 -0.11 4.50
CA GLY A 81 -13.09 -0.01 5.53
C GLY A 81 -14.45 0.40 4.96
N LEU A 82 -14.44 1.24 3.93
CA LEU A 82 -15.63 1.63 3.15
C LEU A 82 -16.05 0.61 2.09
N HIS A 83 -15.41 -0.57 2.03
CA HIS A 83 -15.65 -1.63 1.05
C HIS A 83 -15.45 -1.21 -0.42
N ARG A 84 -14.76 -0.10 -0.69
CA ARG A 84 -14.44 0.39 -2.04
C ARG A 84 -13.25 -0.35 -2.66
N LEU A 85 -12.33 -0.88 -1.84
CA LEU A 85 -11.18 -1.63 -2.33
C LEU A 85 -11.20 -3.11 -1.89
N LYS A 86 -10.64 -3.98 -2.74
CA LYS A 86 -10.33 -5.37 -2.40
C LYS A 86 -8.84 -5.50 -2.11
N LEU A 87 -8.47 -5.84 -0.87
CA LEU A 87 -7.06 -5.96 -0.46
C LEU A 87 -6.23 -6.94 -1.31
N ARG A 88 -6.87 -7.98 -1.87
CA ARG A 88 -6.18 -8.91 -2.78
C ARG A 88 -5.65 -8.22 -4.04
N ARG A 89 -6.40 -7.24 -4.58
CA ARG A 89 -5.96 -6.47 -5.76
C ARG A 89 -4.84 -5.51 -5.41
N ILE A 90 -4.96 -4.83 -4.28
CA ILE A 90 -3.89 -3.99 -3.73
C ILE A 90 -2.60 -4.80 -3.52
N ALA A 91 -2.71 -5.99 -2.92
CA ALA A 91 -1.56 -6.87 -2.73
C ALA A 91 -0.91 -7.30 -4.05
N ALA A 92 -1.70 -7.51 -5.10
CA ALA A 92 -1.18 -7.82 -6.44
C ALA A 92 -0.48 -6.61 -7.08
N ALA A 93 -1.09 -5.42 -7.04
CA ALA A 93 -0.45 -4.21 -7.56
C ALA A 93 0.86 -3.89 -6.84
N LEU A 94 0.87 -3.94 -5.51
CA LEU A 94 2.08 -3.70 -4.72
C LEU A 94 3.14 -4.81 -4.92
N ARG A 95 2.74 -6.02 -5.32
CA ARG A 95 3.68 -7.07 -5.70
C ARG A 95 4.48 -6.66 -6.93
N GLU A 96 3.86 -6.06 -7.94
CA GLU A 96 4.56 -5.55 -9.13
C GLU A 96 5.58 -4.45 -8.76
N VAL A 97 5.19 -3.54 -7.87
CA VAL A 97 6.09 -2.49 -7.32
C VAL A 97 7.28 -3.11 -6.59
N VAL A 98 7.06 -4.20 -5.83
CA VAL A 98 8.14 -4.96 -5.18
C VAL A 98 9.06 -5.64 -6.20
N GLN A 99 8.52 -6.20 -7.29
CA GLN A 99 9.34 -6.81 -8.35
C GLN A 99 10.20 -5.77 -9.08
N ALA A 100 9.75 -4.52 -9.14
CA ALA A 100 10.56 -3.39 -9.60
C ALA A 100 11.63 -2.93 -8.58
N GLY A 101 11.75 -3.60 -7.42
CA GLY A 101 12.78 -3.34 -6.42
C GLY A 101 12.43 -2.25 -5.39
N ALA A 102 11.22 -1.67 -5.45
CA ALA A 102 10.80 -0.58 -4.56
C ALA A 102 10.32 -1.07 -3.17
N TYR A 103 11.12 -1.92 -2.51
CA TYR A 103 10.79 -2.53 -1.21
C TYR A 103 10.57 -1.48 -0.10
N ALA A 104 11.37 -0.42 -0.07
CA ALA A 104 11.26 0.64 0.94
C ALA A 104 9.94 1.42 0.78
N THR A 105 9.58 1.77 -0.46
CA THR A 105 8.32 2.43 -0.80
C THR A 105 7.12 1.60 -0.37
N VAL A 106 7.11 0.31 -0.74
CA VAL A 106 5.99 -0.58 -0.38
C VAL A 106 5.90 -0.79 1.12
N TRP A 107 7.03 -0.93 1.81
CA TRP A 107 7.01 -0.96 3.28
C TRP A 107 6.40 0.33 3.86
N ALA A 108 6.81 1.51 3.40
CA ALA A 108 6.28 2.77 3.91
C ALA A 108 4.75 2.85 3.72
N VAL A 109 4.23 2.48 2.54
CA VAL A 109 2.78 2.40 2.28
C VAL A 109 2.09 1.42 3.23
N LEU A 110 2.63 0.20 3.37
CA LEU A 110 2.01 -0.83 4.21
C LEU A 110 2.10 -0.50 5.70
N SER A 111 3.18 0.15 6.16
CA SER A 111 3.34 0.55 7.56
C SER A 111 2.29 1.56 8.01
N ALA A 112 1.79 2.40 7.09
CA ALA A 112 0.69 3.30 7.36
C ALA A 112 -0.70 2.65 7.16
N ALA A 113 -0.81 1.67 6.28
CA ALA A 113 -2.08 0.96 6.03
C ALA A 113 -2.41 -0.09 7.11
N LEU A 114 -1.41 -0.79 7.65
CA LEU A 114 -1.62 -1.91 8.56
C LEU A 114 -2.27 -1.53 9.91
N PRO A 115 -1.86 -0.44 10.60
CA PRO A 115 -2.45 -0.08 11.89
C PRO A 115 -3.99 0.00 11.88
N PRO A 116 -4.64 0.81 11.02
CA PRO A 116 -6.11 0.86 10.97
C PRO A 116 -6.75 -0.47 10.54
N LEU A 117 -6.11 -1.23 9.63
CA LEU A 117 -6.62 -2.54 9.18
C LEU A 117 -6.57 -3.62 10.28
N LEU A 118 -5.66 -3.48 11.26
CA LEU A 118 -5.48 -4.42 12.37
C LEU A 118 -6.37 -4.09 13.57
N ARG A 119 -6.69 -2.81 13.80
CA ARG A 119 -7.59 -2.39 14.91
C ARG A 119 -9.04 -2.81 14.69
N GLY A 120 -9.45 -3.00 13.43
CA GLY A 120 -10.81 -3.42 13.07
C GLY A 120 -10.96 -4.94 12.89
N THR A 121 -12.12 -5.34 12.38
CA THR A 121 -12.33 -6.72 11.91
C THR A 121 -11.41 -6.99 10.74
N ALA A 122 -10.52 -7.98 10.87
CA ALA A 122 -9.52 -8.31 9.86
C ALA A 122 -10.17 -8.53 8.47
N PRO A 123 -9.93 -7.65 7.49
CA PRO A 123 -10.52 -7.78 6.17
C PRO A 123 -9.96 -8.99 5.42
N HIS A 124 -10.77 -9.51 4.49
CA HIS A 124 -10.34 -10.61 3.64
C HIS A 124 -9.13 -10.19 2.78
N GLY A 125 -8.06 -10.99 2.83
CA GLY A 125 -6.81 -10.70 2.12
C GLY A 125 -5.74 -9.98 2.94
N LEU A 126 -6.00 -9.64 4.21
CA LEU A 126 -5.01 -9.01 5.09
C LEU A 126 -3.71 -9.84 5.22
N SER A 127 -3.80 -11.16 5.22
CA SER A 127 -2.63 -12.04 5.29
C SER A 127 -1.68 -11.88 4.09
N ALA A 128 -2.20 -11.54 2.91
CA ALA A 128 -1.38 -11.30 1.72
C ALA A 128 -0.59 -9.99 1.87
N LEU A 129 -1.22 -8.93 2.39
CA LEU A 129 -0.52 -7.67 2.70
C LEU A 129 0.52 -7.85 3.81
N LEU A 130 0.21 -8.59 4.88
CA LEU A 130 1.18 -8.88 5.94
C LEU A 130 2.38 -9.66 5.40
N SER A 131 2.16 -10.61 4.48
CA SER A 131 3.25 -11.35 3.84
C SER A 131 4.15 -10.42 3.03
N LEU A 132 3.57 -9.52 2.24
CA LEU A 132 4.29 -8.53 1.44
C LEU A 132 5.05 -7.54 2.34
N ALA A 133 4.42 -7.05 3.41
CA ALA A 133 5.05 -6.16 4.38
C ALA A 133 6.25 -6.84 5.07
N ALA A 134 6.10 -8.11 5.46
CA ALA A 134 7.18 -8.87 6.08
C ALA A 134 8.39 -9.04 5.16
N GLU A 135 8.15 -9.29 3.88
CA GLU A 135 9.19 -9.36 2.86
C GLU A 135 9.87 -8.02 2.64
N CYS A 136 9.09 -6.94 2.50
CA CYS A 136 9.63 -5.60 2.33
C CYS A 136 10.48 -5.20 3.53
N ALA A 137 9.98 -5.38 4.76
CA ALA A 137 10.73 -5.06 5.99
C ALA A 137 12.09 -5.76 6.04
N GLN A 138 12.15 -7.03 5.63
CA GLN A 138 13.41 -7.78 5.62
C GLN A 138 14.40 -7.30 4.56
N ARG A 139 13.91 -6.78 3.43
CA ARG A 139 14.73 -6.39 2.27
C ARG A 139 15.15 -4.93 2.29
N SER A 140 14.35 -4.04 2.87
CA SER A 140 14.67 -2.60 2.95
C SER A 140 15.36 -2.17 4.24
N GLY A 141 15.52 -3.06 5.23
CA GLY A 141 16.37 -2.81 6.39
C GLY A 141 15.63 -2.26 7.61
N THR A 142 16.17 -1.21 8.23
CA THR A 142 15.70 -0.73 9.52
C THR A 142 14.45 0.11 9.42
N HIS A 143 13.40 -0.37 10.08
CA HIS A 143 12.10 0.28 10.12
C HIS A 143 11.63 0.48 11.55
N GLU A 144 10.81 1.50 11.74
CA GLU A 144 10.02 1.63 12.95
C GLU A 144 9.06 0.45 13.07
N GLY A 145 8.87 -0.03 14.31
CA GLY A 145 7.91 -1.09 14.59
C GLY A 145 6.47 -0.61 14.42
N ILE A 146 5.55 -1.53 14.14
CA ILE A 146 4.11 -1.26 14.10
C ILE A 146 3.52 -1.83 15.40
N PRO A 147 3.11 -1.00 16.39
CA PRO A 147 2.61 -1.50 17.67
C PRO A 147 1.44 -2.48 17.53
N GLU A 148 0.55 -2.25 16.56
CA GLU A 148 -0.61 -3.11 16.27
C GLU A 148 -0.23 -4.53 15.80
N ILE A 149 1.04 -4.77 15.45
CA ILE A 149 1.54 -6.11 15.12
C ILE A 149 1.82 -6.95 16.38
N ASP A 150 2.03 -6.32 17.54
CA ASP A 150 2.43 -7.02 18.76
C ASP A 150 1.35 -8.00 19.24
N GLU A 151 0.09 -7.57 19.21
CA GLU A 151 -1.06 -8.37 19.61
C GLU A 151 -1.23 -9.63 18.72
N PRO A 152 -1.35 -9.53 17.37
CA PRO A 152 -1.42 -10.71 16.52
C PRO A 152 -0.15 -11.57 16.54
N ALA A 153 1.03 -11.00 16.79
CA ALA A 153 2.26 -11.77 16.92
C ALA A 153 2.30 -12.61 18.21
N ALA A 154 1.68 -12.14 19.29
CA ALA A 154 1.61 -12.81 20.59
C ALA A 154 0.55 -13.92 20.66
N ARG A 155 -0.44 -13.92 19.74
CA ARG A 155 -1.50 -14.94 19.73
C ARG A 155 -0.94 -16.36 19.57
N PRO A 156 -1.50 -17.37 20.26
CA PRO A 156 -1.14 -18.77 20.05
C PRO A 156 -1.57 -19.24 18.65
N GLY A 157 -0.90 -20.27 18.13
CA GLY A 157 -1.24 -20.89 16.85
C GLY A 157 -0.29 -20.55 15.69
N SER A 158 -0.68 -21.06 14.52
CA SER A 158 0.17 -21.16 13.31
C SER A 158 -0.50 -20.63 12.05
N SER A 159 -1.57 -19.83 12.20
CA SER A 159 -2.24 -19.18 11.08
C SER A 159 -1.28 -18.29 10.30
N GLN A 160 -1.54 -18.11 9.00
CA GLN A 160 -0.69 -17.27 8.16
C GLN A 160 -0.58 -15.84 8.71
N LEU A 161 -1.67 -15.26 9.19
CA LEU A 161 -1.67 -13.94 9.81
C LEU A 161 -0.68 -13.86 10.98
N VAL A 162 -0.76 -14.79 11.93
CA VAL A 162 0.11 -14.85 13.11
C VAL A 162 1.57 -15.04 12.70
N LYS A 163 1.85 -15.93 11.73
CA LYS A 163 3.21 -16.17 11.21
C LYS A 163 3.80 -14.90 10.58
N GLN A 164 3.04 -14.19 9.73
CA GLN A 164 3.54 -12.97 9.09
C GLN A 164 3.67 -11.81 10.08
N ALA A 165 2.77 -11.68 11.07
CA ALA A 165 2.91 -10.70 12.14
C ALA A 165 4.22 -10.89 12.93
N ARG A 166 4.56 -12.12 13.32
CA ARG A 166 5.85 -12.43 13.96
C ARG A 166 7.03 -12.10 13.08
N ARG A 167 6.94 -12.39 11.77
CA ARG A 167 8.00 -12.08 10.80
C ARG A 167 8.25 -10.57 10.68
N ILE A 168 7.19 -9.75 10.65
CA ILE A 168 7.28 -8.28 10.66
C ILE A 168 7.95 -7.78 11.96
N LYS A 169 7.48 -8.26 13.12
CA LYS A 169 8.05 -7.88 14.42
C LYS A 169 9.55 -8.18 14.51
N SER A 170 9.97 -9.36 14.04
CA SER A 170 11.39 -9.73 14.01
C SER A 170 12.21 -8.85 13.06
N ALA A 171 11.69 -8.54 11.87
CA ALA A 171 12.38 -7.72 10.88
C ALA A 171 12.62 -6.29 11.38
N THR A 172 11.58 -5.65 11.93
CA THR A 172 11.66 -4.28 12.49
C THR A 172 12.55 -4.21 13.74
N ALA A 173 12.57 -5.26 14.58
CA ALA A 173 13.45 -5.33 15.75
C ALA A 173 14.93 -5.61 15.39
N ALA A 174 15.20 -6.32 14.29
CA ALA A 174 16.56 -6.52 13.79
C ALA A 174 17.15 -5.19 13.28
N GLY A 175 16.33 -4.42 12.55
CA GLY A 175 16.68 -3.09 12.07
C GLY A 175 17.13 -2.14 13.19
N ARG A 176 16.32 -1.99 14.25
CA ARG A 176 16.65 -1.09 15.37
C ARG A 176 18.00 -1.38 16.03
N ARG A 177 18.49 -2.61 15.97
CA ARG A 177 19.79 -3.01 16.52
C ARG A 177 20.98 -2.71 15.61
N GLY A 178 20.74 -2.56 14.30
CA GLY A 178 21.79 -2.24 13.32
C GLY A 178 22.08 -0.75 13.13
N GLY A 179 21.19 0.15 13.60
CA GLY A 179 21.35 1.61 13.52
C GLY A 179 21.94 2.27 14.76
N ALA A 180 22.35 1.48 15.77
CA ALA A 180 22.94 1.95 17.03
C ALA A 180 24.45 1.68 17.10
N GLY A 181 25.12 1.52 15.96
CA GLY A 181 26.57 1.26 15.84
C GLY A 181 27.25 2.27 14.94
#